data_AF-A0A2X0K8L3-F1
#
_entry.id   AF-A0A2X0K8L3-F1
#
_cell.length_a   1.000
_cell.length_b   1.000
_cell.length_c   1.000
_cell.angle_alpha   90.00
_cell.angle_beta   90.00
_cell.angle_gamma   90.00
#
_symmetry.space_group_name_H-M   'P 1'
#
loop_
_entity.id
_entity.type
_entity.pdbx_description
1 polymer ?
#
loop_
_entity_poly.entity_id
_entity_poly.type
_entity_poly.pdbx_seq_one_letter_code
_entity_poly.pdbx_strand_id
1 'polypeptide(L)'
;MDSAEQHAALAHPLRQRLLFTLKREPSTISRLAAQLGVNKGSVSHHLKVLREAGLVQAAGSRQVRGGTEQYYRVSARRLLVQDPQPEGTAALLGAVAQELDRSPVEHTLTLRHLRLGPAKAA
;
A
#
# COMPACT_ATOMS: atom_id res chain seq x y z
N MET A 1 -0.68 -8.21 -10.79
CA MET A 1 -0.59 -6.74 -10.94
C MET A 1 -0.91 -6.55 -12.39
N ASP A 2 -2.19 -6.60 -12.69
CA ASP A 2 -2.60 -6.94 -14.04
C ASP A 2 -3.33 -5.76 -14.70
N SER A 3 -3.45 -4.62 -13.99
CA SER A 3 -4.08 -3.40 -14.48
C SER A 3 -3.26 -2.13 -14.23
N ALA A 4 -3.36 -1.16 -15.13
CA ALA A 4 -2.77 0.17 -15.00
C ALA A 4 -3.24 0.91 -13.73
N GLU A 5 -4.46 0.66 -13.29
CA GLU A 5 -5.04 1.22 -12.05
C GLU A 5 -4.28 0.74 -10.81
N GLN A 6 -3.89 -0.53 -10.76
CA GLN A 6 -3.06 -1.06 -9.67
C GLN A 6 -1.67 -0.41 -9.66
N HIS A 7 -1.06 -0.21 -10.82
CA HIS A 7 0.23 0.50 -10.92
C HIS A 7 0.12 1.95 -10.43
N ALA A 8 -0.88 2.69 -10.90
CA ALA A 8 -1.13 4.05 -10.46
C ALA A 8 -1.43 4.13 -8.95
N ALA A 9 -2.20 3.18 -8.41
CA ALA A 9 -2.48 3.08 -6.98
C ALA A 9 -1.21 2.79 -6.16
N LEU A 10 -0.25 2.02 -6.68
CA LEU A 10 1.01 1.78 -5.98
C LEU A 10 2.02 2.93 -6.09
N ALA A 11 1.89 3.83 -7.06
CA ALA A 11 2.82 4.95 -7.26
C ALA A 11 2.73 6.07 -6.20
N HIS A 12 1.83 5.99 -5.22
CA HIS A 12 1.73 7.01 -4.17
C HIS A 12 2.30 6.49 -2.84
N PRO A 13 3.21 7.25 -2.21
CA PRO A 13 3.87 6.78 -1.00
C PRO A 13 2.97 6.47 0.19
N LEU A 14 2.00 7.34 0.49
CA LEU A 14 1.07 7.08 1.59
C LEU A 14 0.23 5.82 1.35
N ARG A 15 -0.06 5.46 0.09
CA ARG A 15 -0.76 4.22 -0.25
C ARG A 15 0.13 3.00 0.03
N GLN A 16 1.43 3.08 -0.25
CA GLN A 16 2.40 2.06 0.15
C GLN A 16 2.43 1.89 1.67
N ARG A 17 2.55 2.99 2.42
CA ARG A 17 2.58 2.97 3.90
C ARG A 17 1.31 2.37 4.50
N LEU A 18 0.14 2.69 3.93
CA LEU A 18 -1.14 2.07 4.31
C LEU A 18 -1.13 0.56 4.05
N LEU A 19 -0.71 0.11 2.87
CA LEU A 19 -0.62 -1.31 2.53
C LEU A 19 0.34 -2.06 3.46
N PHE A 20 1.50 -1.50 3.77
CA PHE A 20 2.45 -2.09 4.71
C PHE A 20 1.88 -2.22 6.13
N THR A 21 1.15 -1.20 6.59
CA THR A 21 0.49 -1.21 7.89
C THR A 21 -0.60 -2.28 7.94
N LEU A 22 -1.47 -2.30 6.93
CA LEU A 22 -2.58 -3.25 6.81
C LEU A 22 -2.14 -4.70 6.55
N LYS A 23 -0.89 -4.93 6.13
CA LYS A 23 -0.31 -6.27 5.98
C LYS A 23 -0.07 -6.95 7.33
N ARG A 24 0.13 -6.16 8.40
CA ARG A 24 0.32 -6.68 9.77
C ARG A 24 -1.02 -7.14 10.36
N GLU A 25 -2.02 -6.26 10.34
CA GLU A 25 -3.35 -6.52 10.87
C GLU A 25 -4.41 -5.61 10.21
N PRO A 26 -5.68 -6.03 10.19
CA PRO A 26 -6.77 -5.13 9.80
C PRO A 26 -6.86 -3.91 10.73
N SER A 27 -7.10 -2.73 10.16
CA SER A 27 -7.11 -1.48 10.94
C SER A 27 -8.19 -0.51 10.45
N THR A 28 -8.52 0.48 11.29
CA THR A 28 -9.55 1.49 11.01
C THR A 28 -8.91 2.79 10.53
N ILE A 29 -9.68 3.66 9.88
CA ILE A 29 -9.22 4.99 9.44
C ILE A 29 -8.59 5.77 10.60
N SER A 30 -9.23 5.76 11.78
CA SER A 30 -8.74 6.46 12.97
C SER A 30 -7.37 5.96 13.42
N ARG A 31 -7.18 4.62 13.45
CA ARG A 31 -5.91 4.02 13.86
C ARG A 31 -4.80 4.24 12.84
N LEU A 32 -5.11 4.10 11.55
CA LEU A 32 -4.17 4.36 10.47
C LEU A 32 -3.71 5.83 10.45
N ALA A 33 -4.63 6.77 10.65
CA ALA A 33 -4.32 8.19 10.77
C ALA A 33 -3.36 8.47 11.92
N ALA A 34 -3.63 7.90 13.10
CA ALA A 34 -2.76 8.04 14.28
C ALA A 34 -1.38 7.40 14.07
N GLN A 35 -1.32 6.18 13.54
CA GLN A 35 -0.06 5.45 13.33
C GLN A 35 0.84 6.09 12.27
N LEU A 36 0.24 6.70 11.24
CA LEU A 36 0.98 7.27 10.11
C LEU A 36 1.20 8.79 10.22
N GLY A 37 0.65 9.44 11.26
CA GLY A 37 0.79 10.88 11.46
C GLY A 37 0.11 11.72 10.37
N VAL A 38 -1.03 11.24 9.85
CA VAL A 38 -1.77 11.90 8.77
C VAL A 38 -3.23 12.12 9.15
N ASN A 39 -3.90 13.07 8.51
CA ASN A 39 -5.30 13.35 8.81
C ASN A 39 -6.24 12.23 8.28
N LYS A 40 -7.39 12.05 8.93
CA LYS A 40 -8.38 11.01 8.58
C LYS A 40 -8.93 11.15 7.16
N GLY A 41 -9.07 12.37 6.65
CA GLY A 41 -9.55 12.63 5.29
C GLY A 41 -8.60 12.07 4.22
N SER A 42 -7.30 12.27 4.40
CA SER A 42 -6.24 11.72 3.54
C SER A 42 -6.27 10.19 3.57
N VAL A 43 -6.37 9.59 4.75
CA VAL A 43 -6.50 8.12 4.88
C VAL A 43 -7.74 7.61 4.15
N SER A 44 -8.91 8.21 4.35
CA SER A 44 -10.15 7.83 3.67
C SER A 44 -10.03 7.92 2.15
N HIS A 45 -9.47 9.02 1.65
CA HIS A 45 -9.25 9.21 0.21
C HIS A 45 -8.34 8.11 -0.36
N HIS A 46 -7.21 7.83 0.29
CA HIS A 46 -6.27 6.82 -0.20
C HIS A 46 -6.78 5.38 -0.07
N LEU A 47 -7.55 5.07 0.98
CA LEU A 47 -8.22 3.77 1.09
C LEU A 47 -9.29 3.58 0.02
N LYS A 48 -10.00 4.65 -0.38
CA LYS A 48 -10.94 4.60 -1.51
C LYS A 48 -10.22 4.20 -2.80
N VAL A 49 -9.13 4.90 -3.14
CA VAL A 49 -8.32 4.59 -4.33
C VAL A 49 -7.76 3.17 -4.29
N LEU A 50 -7.20 2.75 -3.14
CA LEU A 50 -6.69 1.39 -2.98
C LEU A 50 -7.79 0.33 -3.13
N ARG A 51 -9.02 0.62 -2.66
CA ARG A 51 -10.15 -0.30 -2.77
C ARG A 51 -10.65 -0.40 -4.20
N GLU A 52 -10.72 0.72 -4.91
CA GLU A 52 -11.07 0.77 -6.34
C GLU A 52 -10.06 -0.01 -7.18
N ALA A 53 -8.77 0.08 -6.86
CA ALA A 53 -7.72 -0.75 -7.47
C ALA A 53 -7.71 -2.22 -7.00
N GLY A 54 -8.65 -2.63 -6.12
CA GLY A 54 -8.75 -3.98 -5.59
C GLY A 54 -7.64 -4.39 -4.61
N LEU A 55 -6.84 -3.44 -4.12
CA LEU A 55 -5.67 -3.68 -3.26
C LEU A 55 -6.03 -3.79 -1.77
N VAL A 56 -7.14 -3.19 -1.35
CA VAL A 56 -7.69 -3.31 0.01
C VAL A 56 -9.19 -3.59 -0.02
N GLN A 57 -9.69 -4.17 1.07
CA GLN A 57 -11.11 -4.49 1.24
C GLN A 57 -11.57 -4.26 2.67
N ALA A 58 -12.88 -4.13 2.86
CA ALA A 58 -13.53 -4.10 4.16
C ALA A 58 -13.27 -5.43 4.92
N ALA A 59 -13.05 -5.33 6.23
CA ALA A 59 -12.74 -6.45 7.11
C ALA A 59 -13.71 -6.54 8.32
N GLY A 60 -14.94 -6.07 8.13
CA GLY A 60 -15.95 -5.97 9.20
C GLY A 60 -15.99 -4.60 9.86
N SER A 61 -16.97 -4.40 10.74
CA SER A 61 -17.21 -3.13 11.42
C SER A 61 -17.49 -3.33 12.90
N ARG A 62 -17.32 -2.27 13.69
CA ARG A 62 -17.57 -2.27 15.14
C ARG A 62 -18.31 -1.00 15.55
N GLN A 63 -19.35 -1.15 16.38
CA GLN A 63 -20.00 -0.01 17.03
C GLN A 63 -19.10 0.57 18.14
N VAL A 64 -18.97 1.89 18.14
CA VAL A 64 -18.25 2.67 19.15
C VAL A 64 -19.15 3.79 19.67
N ARG A 65 -18.78 4.42 20.79
CA ARG A 65 -19.57 5.50 21.44
C ARG A 65 -19.85 6.74 20.56
N GLY A 66 -19.33 6.78 19.33
CA GLY A 66 -19.54 7.87 18.37
C GLY A 66 -19.87 7.42 16.94
N GLY A 67 -20.32 6.17 16.74
CA GLY A 67 -20.74 5.66 15.43
C GLY A 67 -20.18 4.28 15.10
N THR A 68 -20.06 3.97 13.81
CA THR A 68 -19.52 2.69 13.31
C THR A 68 -18.10 2.87 12.77
N GLU A 69 -17.13 2.11 13.31
CA GLU A 69 -15.80 2.03 12.72
C GLU A 69 -15.70 0.87 11.74
N GLN A 70 -15.26 1.17 10.51
CA GLN A 70 -14.98 0.17 9.48
C GLN A 70 -13.51 -0.25 9.53
N TYR A 71 -13.27 -1.57 9.55
CA TYR A 71 -11.93 -2.14 9.41
C TYR A 71 -11.61 -2.37 7.94
N TYR A 72 -10.35 -2.17 7.59
CA TYR A 72 -9.78 -2.43 6.27
C TYR A 72 -8.65 -3.44 6.38
N ARG A 73 -8.42 -4.22 5.33
CA ARG A 73 -7.29 -5.14 5.21
C ARG A 73 -6.79 -5.20 3.77
N VAL A 74 -5.57 -5.67 3.56
CA VAL A 74 -5.06 -5.96 2.20
C VAL A 74 -5.88 -7.08 1.54
N SER A 75 -6.15 -6.96 0.24
CA SER A 75 -6.92 -7.97 -0.51
C SER A 75 -6.15 -9.28 -0.68
N ALA A 76 -4.84 -9.20 -0.87
CA ALA A 76 -3.95 -10.34 -0.96
C ALA A 76 -2.67 -10.10 -0.13
N ARG A 77 -2.16 -11.14 0.53
CA ARG A 77 -0.88 -11.07 1.28
C ARG A 77 0.35 -11.02 0.38
N ARG A 78 0.20 -11.45 -0.88
CA ARG A 78 1.20 -11.34 -1.95
C ARG A 78 0.53 -10.78 -3.19
N LEU A 79 1.12 -9.74 -3.76
CA LEU A 79 0.83 -9.33 -5.13
C LEU A 79 1.82 -10.08 -6.03
N LEU A 80 1.27 -10.84 -6.98
CA LEU A 80 2.06 -11.39 -8.08
C LEU A 80 2.07 -10.35 -9.18
N VAL A 81 3.23 -10.08 -9.77
CA VAL A 81 3.34 -9.29 -11.00
C VAL A 81 3.39 -10.31 -12.13
N GLN A 82 2.29 -10.43 -12.88
CA GLN A 82 2.28 -11.23 -14.10
C GLN A 82 2.85 -10.31 -15.18
N ASP A 83 4.08 -10.62 -15.61
CA ASP A 83 4.85 -9.85 -16.60
C ASP A 83 5.34 -8.45 -16.15
N PRO A 84 6.48 -8.37 -15.42
CA PRO A 84 7.05 -7.10 -15.01
C PRO A 84 7.60 -6.32 -16.22
N GLN A 85 6.88 -5.28 -16.62
CA GLN A 85 7.37 -4.31 -17.61
C GLN A 85 8.42 -3.38 -16.95
N PRO A 86 9.53 -3.06 -17.64
CA PRO A 86 10.59 -2.20 -17.11
C PRO A 86 10.08 -0.84 -16.64
N GLU A 87 9.18 -0.22 -17.40
CA GLU A 87 8.64 1.11 -17.14
C GLU A 87 7.74 1.12 -15.89
N GLY A 88 6.90 0.10 -15.74
CA GLY A 88 6.04 -0.06 -14.56
C GLY A 88 6.87 -0.32 -13.29
N THR A 89 7.95 -1.09 -13.42
CA THR A 89 8.89 -1.36 -12.32
C THR A 89 9.66 -0.09 -11.94
N ALA A 90 10.14 0.67 -12.92
CA ALA A 90 10.86 1.93 -12.70
C ALA A 90 9.97 2.99 -12.04
N ALA A 91 8.72 3.13 -12.48
CA ALA A 91 7.76 4.06 -11.87
C ALA A 91 7.48 3.71 -10.39
N LEU A 92 7.33 2.40 -10.09
CA LEU A 92 7.14 1.93 -8.72
C LEU A 92 8.35 2.24 -7.83
N LEU A 93 9.56 1.97 -8.31
CA LEU A 93 10.81 2.25 -7.58
C LEU A 93 11.04 3.76 -7.42
N GLY A 94 10.74 4.56 -8.44
CA GLY A 94 10.84 6.02 -8.38
C GLY A 94 9.91 6.64 -7.34
N ALA A 95 8.68 6.11 -7.21
CA ALA A 95 7.76 6.54 -6.15
C ALA A 95 8.28 6.22 -4.73
N VAL A 96 8.94 5.07 -4.56
CA VAL A 96 9.59 4.68 -3.30
C VAL A 96 10.76 5.62 -2.99
N ALA A 97 11.59 5.95 -3.97
CA ALA A 97 12.71 6.88 -3.83
C ALA A 97 12.24 8.28 -3.39
N GLN A 98 11.18 8.81 -4.01
CA GLN A 98 10.64 10.13 -3.63
C GLN A 98 10.07 10.17 -2.20
N GLU A 99 9.62 9.05 -1.65
CA GLU A 99 9.17 9.01 -0.25
C GLU A 99 10.34 9.02 0.73
N LEU A 100 11.44 8.33 0.38
CA LEU A 100 12.67 8.38 1.16
C LEU A 100 13.18 9.83 1.26
N ASP A 101 13.16 10.58 0.14
CA ASP A 101 13.60 11.98 0.11
C ASP A 101 12.70 12.93 0.91
N ARG A 102 11.40 12.65 1.01
CA ARG A 102 10.43 13.53 1.68
C ARG A 102 10.39 13.35 3.21
N SER A 103 11.14 12.40 3.78
CA SER A 103 10.98 12.02 5.19
C SER A 103 12.27 12.24 6.01
N PRO A 104 12.22 13.01 7.12
CA PRO A 104 13.41 13.40 7.90
C PRO A 104 13.89 12.34 8.90
N VAL A 105 13.41 11.10 8.83
CA VAL A 105 13.73 10.01 9.78
C VAL A 105 14.56 8.95 9.05
N GLU A 106 15.57 8.37 9.70
CA GLU A 106 16.35 7.26 9.13
C GLU A 106 15.43 6.09 8.73
N HIS A 107 15.32 5.84 7.43
CA HIS A 107 14.57 4.71 6.90
C HIS A 107 15.50 3.53 6.62
N THR A 108 15.22 2.39 7.25
CA THR A 108 15.83 1.12 6.84
C THR A 108 14.98 0.49 5.72
N LEU A 109 15.41 0.62 4.47
CA LEU A 109 14.79 -0.06 3.33
C LEU A 109 15.39 -1.47 3.17
N THR A 110 14.65 -2.51 3.56
CA THR A 110 15.06 -3.90 3.30
C THR A 110 14.43 -4.40 2.00
N LEU A 111 15.18 -4.33 0.89
CA LEU A 111 14.72 -4.80 -0.42
C LEU A 111 15.06 -6.30 -0.59
N ARG A 112 14.25 -7.20 -0.02
CA ARG A 112 14.47 -8.67 -0.02
C ARG A 112 13.70 -9.45 -1.10
N HIS A 113 13.33 -8.82 -2.22
CA HIS A 113 12.31 -9.40 -3.11
C HIS A 113 12.62 -9.37 -4.62
N LEU A 114 13.88 -9.51 -5.04
CA LEU A 114 14.17 -10.01 -6.38
C LEU A 114 14.58 -11.48 -6.30
N ARG A 115 13.67 -12.40 -6.64
CA ARG A 115 14.05 -13.77 -7.01
C ARG A 115 13.92 -13.88 -8.52
N LEU A 116 15.07 -13.88 -9.19
CA LEU A 116 15.14 -14.23 -10.61
C LEU A 116 14.94 -15.74 -10.72
N GLY A 117 13.96 -16.17 -11.52
CA GLY A 117 13.89 -17.57 -11.95
C GLY A 117 15.08 -17.88 -12.86
N PRO A 118 15.48 -19.17 -12.98
CA PRO A 118 16.64 -19.56 -13.78
C PRO A 118 16.55 -19.09 -15.24
N ALA A 119 15.34 -18.92 -15.79
CA ALA A 119 15.10 -18.41 -17.15
C ALA A 119 15.48 -16.92 -17.36
N LYS A 120 15.70 -16.13 -16.28
CA LYS A 120 16.15 -14.73 -16.36
C LYS A 120 17.61 -14.53 -15.90
N ALA A 121 18.33 -15.62 -15.62
CA ALA A 121 19.72 -15.59 -15.15
C ALA A 121 20.74 -16.03 -16.22
N ALA A 122 20.28 -16.24 -17.46
CA ALA A 122 21.11 -16.57 -18.63
C ALA A 122 21.29 -15.33 -19.52
#